data_AF-A0A9X2FDF7-F1
#
_entry.id   AF-A0A9X2FDF7-F1
#
_cell.length_a   1.000
_cell.length_b   1.000
_cell.length_c   1.000
_cell.angle_alpha   90.00
_cell.angle_beta   90.00
_cell.angle_gamma   90.00
#
_symmetry.space_group_name_H-M   'P 1'
#
loop_
_entity.id
_entity.type
_entity.pdbx_description
1 polymer ?
#
loop_
_entity_poly.entity_id
_entity_poly.type
_entity_poly.pdbx_seq_one_letter_code
_entity_poly.pdbx_strand_id
1 'polypeptide(L)'
;MNPTTKPKISLSILALLISLVSIIWLLEINRQIAIAFENSDGKTRALFGIIEILSFGYKYYLVIPGLFAVILGVLGLKRKESRRLSIASICSGLLIILSVFIRLWTVMVSTLSYFGA
;
A
#
# COMPACT_ATOMS: atom_id res chain seq x y z
N MET A 1 -2.99 -39.52 23.50
CA MET A 1 -3.95 -38.88 22.57
C MET A 1 -3.58 -37.41 22.47
N ASN A 2 -2.92 -37.00 21.39
CA ASN A 2 -2.42 -35.64 21.23
C ASN A 2 -3.56 -34.80 20.62
N PRO A 3 -4.08 -33.76 21.29
CA PRO A 3 -5.18 -32.98 20.76
C PRO A 3 -4.72 -32.30 19.46
N THR A 4 -5.49 -32.51 18.41
CA THR A 4 -5.31 -31.93 17.08
C THR A 4 -5.21 -30.40 17.18
N THR A 5 -3.98 -29.89 17.12
CA THR A 5 -3.71 -28.45 17.06
C THR A 5 -4.28 -27.91 15.75
N LYS A 6 -5.47 -27.30 15.81
CA LYS A 6 -5.98 -26.46 14.72
C LYS A 6 -4.88 -25.47 14.32
N PRO A 7 -4.58 -25.28 13.02
CA PRO A 7 -3.57 -24.31 12.61
C PRO A 7 -4.03 -22.92 13.05
N LYS A 8 -3.38 -22.39 14.09
CA LYS A 8 -3.60 -21.02 14.53
C LYS A 8 -2.87 -20.11 13.55
N ILE A 9 -3.60 -19.49 12.64
CA ILE A 9 -3.03 -18.51 11.70
C ILE A 9 -2.36 -17.41 12.53
N SER A 10 -1.06 -17.18 12.27
CA SER A 10 -0.31 -16.09 12.90
C SER A 10 -0.89 -14.75 12.47
N LEU A 11 -1.12 -13.86 13.43
CA LEU A 11 -1.59 -12.50 13.14
C LEU A 11 -0.61 -11.75 12.23
N SER A 12 0.69 -11.99 12.42
CA SER A 12 1.74 -11.41 11.60
C SER A 12 1.66 -11.88 10.14
N ILE A 13 1.31 -13.15 9.90
CA ILE A 13 1.10 -13.67 8.54
C ILE A 13 -0.11 -13.01 7.89
N LEU A 14 -1.22 -12.90 8.63
CA LEU A 14 -2.42 -12.21 8.15
C LEU A 14 -2.12 -10.75 7.79
N ALA A 15 -1.35 -10.05 8.64
CA ALA A 15 -0.93 -8.67 8.39
C ALA A 15 -0.07 -8.52 7.14
N LEU A 16 0.83 -9.49 6.88
CA LEU A 16 1.64 -9.51 5.66
C LEU A 16 0.79 -9.75 4.40
N LEU A 17 -0.20 -10.64 4.46
CA LEU A 17 -1.13 -10.84 3.34
C LEU A 17 -1.96 -9.59 3.05
N ILE A 18 -2.48 -8.92 4.08
CA ILE A 18 -3.18 -7.63 3.95
C ILE A 18 -2.24 -6.58 3.34
N SER A 19 -0.99 -6.54 3.78
CA SER A 19 0.01 -5.61 3.24
C SER A 19 0.28 -5.88 1.76
N LEU A 20 0.41 -7.14 1.35
CA LEU A 20 0.67 -7.52 -0.03
C LEU A 20 -0.47 -7.06 -0.96
N VAL A 21 -1.72 -7.33 -0.59
CA VAL A 21 -2.89 -6.88 -1.37
C VAL A 21 -2.95 -5.36 -1.44
N SER A 22 -2.66 -4.68 -0.33
CA SER A 22 -2.63 -3.21 -0.26
C SER A 22 -1.56 -2.60 -1.17
N ILE A 23 -0.39 -3.24 -1.27
CA ILE A 23 0.68 -2.79 -2.17
C ILE A 23 0.26 -2.96 -3.63
N ILE A 24 -0.36 -4.08 -4.01
CA ILE A 24 -0.85 -4.30 -5.38
C ILE A 24 -1.86 -3.22 -5.75
N TRP A 25 -2.82 -2.94 -4.87
CA TRP A 25 -3.80 -1.86 -5.08
C TRP A 25 -3.15 -0.49 -5.15
N LEU A 26 -2.18 -0.19 -4.28
CA LEU A 26 -1.45 1.07 -4.30
C LEU A 26 -0.75 1.29 -5.65
N LEU A 27 -0.12 0.24 -6.20
CA LEU A 27 0.54 0.30 -7.50
C LEU A 27 -0.46 0.52 -8.63
N GLU A 28 -1.60 -0.17 -8.61
CA GLU A 28 -2.66 -0.01 -9.61
C GLU A 28 -3.21 1.42 -9.63
N ILE A 29 -3.47 2.00 -8.45
CA ILE A 29 -3.93 3.39 -8.34
C ILE A 29 -2.88 4.37 -8.88
N ASN A 30 -1.61 4.21 -8.47
CA ASN A 30 -0.54 5.09 -8.97
C ASN A 30 -0.34 4.97 -10.48
N ARG A 31 -0.52 3.77 -11.05
CA ARG A 31 -0.50 3.56 -12.51
C ARG A 31 -1.63 4.32 -13.20
N GLN A 32 -2.85 4.25 -12.67
CA GLN A 32 -3.99 4.98 -13.23
C GLN A 32 -3.79 6.49 -13.16
N ILE A 33 -3.22 7.01 -12.07
CA ILE A 33 -2.86 8.43 -11.93
C ILE A 33 -1.82 8.82 -12.99
N ALA A 34 -0.77 8.01 -13.17
CA ALA A 34 0.28 8.26 -14.16
C ALA A 34 -0.28 8.33 -15.60
N ILE A 35 -1.11 7.37 -15.98
CA ILE A 35 -1.76 7.33 -17.31
C ILE A 35 -2.69 8.55 -17.49
N ALA A 36 -3.49 8.88 -16.47
CA ALA A 36 -4.36 10.05 -16.52
C ALA A 36 -3.59 11.36 -16.65
N PHE A 37 -2.40 11.46 -16.04
CA PHE A 37 -1.52 12.62 -16.17
C PHE A 37 -0.93 12.73 -17.58
N GLU A 38 -0.45 11.63 -18.15
CA GLU A 38 0.10 11.61 -19.51
C GLU A 38 -0.96 11.96 -20.56
N ASN A 39 -2.19 11.47 -20.40
CA ASN A 39 -3.30 11.76 -21.31
C ASN A 39 -3.93 13.14 -21.10
N SER A 40 -3.50 13.91 -20.09
CA SER A 40 -4.04 15.24 -19.81
C SER A 40 -3.34 16.32 -20.64
N ASP A 41 -4.12 17.27 -21.15
CA ASP A 41 -3.61 18.47 -21.83
C ASP A 41 -2.79 19.38 -20.89
N GLY A 42 -1.96 20.26 -21.45
CA GLY A 42 -1.06 21.14 -20.66
C GLY A 42 -1.75 22.00 -19.59
N LYS A 43 -2.97 22.49 -19.85
CA LYS A 43 -3.78 23.22 -18.85
C LYS A 43 -4.26 22.29 -17.73
N THR A 44 -4.69 21.09 -18.08
CA THR A 44 -5.16 20.07 -17.15
C THR A 44 -4.02 19.53 -16.29
N ARG A 45 -2.81 19.39 -16.86
CA ARG A 45 -1.59 19.03 -16.12
C ARG A 45 -1.22 20.05 -15.04
N ALA A 46 -1.41 21.35 -15.29
CA ALA A 46 -1.17 22.40 -14.30
C ALA A 46 -2.13 22.30 -13.09
N LEU A 47 -3.37 21.85 -13.34
CA LEU A 47 -4.39 21.65 -12.30
C LEU A 47 -4.41 20.23 -11.72
N PHE A 48 -3.48 19.37 -12.14
CA PHE A 48 -3.57 17.94 -11.88
C PHE A 48 -3.48 17.58 -10.39
N GLY A 49 -2.83 18.40 -9.57
CA GLY A 49 -2.82 18.19 -8.12
C GLY A 49 -4.22 18.25 -7.48
N ILE A 50 -5.13 19.06 -8.03
CA ILE A 50 -6.53 19.14 -7.58
C ILE A 50 -7.33 17.95 -8.13
N ILE A 51 -7.13 17.63 -9.43
CA ILE A 51 -7.77 16.49 -10.09
C ILE A 51 -7.37 15.16 -9.43
N GLU A 52 -6.11 15.03 -9.00
CA GLU A 52 -5.62 13.87 -8.25
C GLU A 52 -6.45 13.63 -6.99
N ILE A 53 -6.73 14.68 -6.21
CA ILE A 53 -7.50 14.57 -4.96
C ILE A 53 -8.97 14.23 -5.25
N LEU A 54 -9.58 14.87 -6.25
CA LEU A 54 -10.98 14.66 -6.61
C LEU A 54 -11.24 13.28 -7.23
N SER A 55 -10.41 12.87 -8.19
CA SER A 55 -10.60 11.63 -8.95
C SER A 55 -9.95 10.41 -8.28
N PHE A 56 -8.85 10.61 -7.55
CA PHE A 56 -8.06 9.53 -6.95
C PHE A 56 -7.95 9.62 -5.42
N GLY A 57 -8.80 10.42 -4.77
CA GLY A 57 -8.88 10.53 -3.31
C GLY A 57 -9.19 9.21 -2.60
N TYR A 58 -9.79 8.23 -3.30
CA TYR A 58 -9.99 6.88 -2.76
C TYR A 58 -8.67 6.16 -2.40
N LYS A 59 -7.51 6.63 -2.90
CA LYS A 59 -6.19 6.14 -2.47
C LYS A 59 -5.97 6.27 -0.97
N TYR A 60 -6.59 7.27 -0.32
CA TYR A 60 -6.46 7.49 1.12
C TYR A 60 -7.13 6.38 1.95
N TYR A 61 -8.04 5.59 1.37
CA TYR A 61 -8.60 4.42 2.04
C TYR A 61 -7.58 3.31 2.28
N LEU A 62 -6.45 3.28 1.56
CA LEU A 62 -5.36 2.33 1.80
C LEU A 62 -4.62 2.57 3.12
N VAL A 63 -4.83 3.72 3.77
CA VAL A 63 -4.33 3.97 5.14
C VAL A 63 -4.97 3.00 6.14
N ILE A 64 -6.25 2.63 5.94
CA ILE A 64 -6.99 1.74 6.84
C ILE A 64 -6.34 0.34 6.93
N PRO A 65 -6.12 -0.40 5.82
CA PRO A 65 -5.46 -1.69 5.89
C PRO A 65 -3.98 -1.57 6.31
N GLY A 66 -3.31 -0.47 5.99
CA GLY A 66 -1.96 -0.17 6.49
C GLY A 66 -1.91 -0.08 8.03
N LEU A 67 -2.84 0.67 8.63
CA LEU A 67 -2.98 0.75 10.09
C LEU A 67 -3.34 -0.61 10.70
N PHE A 68 -4.23 -1.36 10.05
CA PHE A 68 -4.60 -2.69 10.50
C PHE A 68 -3.40 -3.65 10.53
N ALA A 69 -2.54 -3.61 9.51
CA ALA A 69 -1.30 -4.38 9.47
C ALA A 69 -0.34 -4.00 10.61
N VAL A 70 -0.20 -2.70 10.92
CA VAL A 70 0.60 -2.23 12.08
C VAL A 70 0.03 -2.75 13.39
N ILE A 71 -1.29 -2.63 13.61
CA ILE A 71 -1.96 -3.09 14.83
C ILE A 71 -1.76 -4.60 15.01
N LEU A 72 -1.99 -5.38 13.96
CA LEU A 72 -1.79 -6.83 13.98
C LEU A 72 -0.33 -7.22 14.26
N GLY A 73 0.63 -6.50 13.67
CA GLY A 73 2.06 -6.71 13.93
C GLY A 73 2.43 -6.42 15.39
N VAL A 74 1.92 -5.33 15.97
CA VAL A 74 2.10 -5.00 17.40
C VAL A 74 1.45 -6.06 18.30
N LEU A 75 0.26 -6.54 17.96
CA LEU A 75 -0.39 -7.64 18.68
C LEU A 75 0.39 -8.96 18.55
N GLY A 76 1.03 -9.21 17.41
CA GLY A 76 1.93 -10.33 17.19
C GLY A 76 3.13 -10.31 18.14
N LEU A 77 3.75 -9.14 18.33
CA LEU A 77 4.81 -8.96 19.32
C LEU A 77 4.33 -9.26 20.75
N LYS A 78 3.15 -8.75 21.13
CA LYS A 78 2.56 -9.01 22.46
C LYS A 78 2.24 -10.49 22.70
N ARG A 79 1.88 -11.23 21.64
CA ARG A 79 1.58 -12.67 21.69
C ARG A 79 2.80 -13.58 21.62
N LYS A 80 4.02 -13.03 21.64
CA LYS A 80 5.28 -13.77 21.46
C LYS A 80 5.31 -14.57 20.15
N GLU A 81 4.67 -14.06 19.09
CA GLU A 81 4.87 -14.58 17.73
C GLU A 81 6.32 -14.33 17.28
N SER A 82 6.70 -14.86 16.11
CA SER A 82 8.03 -14.61 15.55
C SER A 82 8.30 -13.11 15.43
N ARG A 83 9.25 -12.62 16.23
CA ARG A 83 9.64 -11.21 16.26
C ARG A 83 9.96 -10.66 14.86
N ARG A 84 10.58 -11.48 14.01
CA ARG A 84 10.89 -11.12 12.62
C ARG A 84 9.63 -10.85 11.79
N LEU A 85 8.63 -11.73 11.87
CA LEU A 85 7.36 -11.57 11.15
C LEU A 85 6.55 -10.38 11.66
N SER A 86 6.53 -10.18 12.98
CA SER A 86 5.81 -9.05 13.57
C SER A 86 6.47 -7.71 13.24
N ILE A 87 7.80 -7.62 13.23
CA ILE A 87 8.50 -6.41 12.76
C ILE A 87 8.26 -6.19 11.27
N ALA A 88 8.34 -7.24 10.44
CA ALA A 88 8.11 -7.13 9.00
C ALA A 88 6.71 -6.58 8.68
N SER A 89 5.67 -7.05 9.39
CA SER A 89 4.29 -6.57 9.22
C SER A 89 4.09 -5.11 9.69
N ILE A 90 4.78 -4.69 10.76
CA ILE A 90 4.77 -3.28 11.18
C ILE A 90 5.44 -2.42 10.11
N CYS A 91 6.62 -2.81 9.64
CA CYS A 91 7.34 -2.07 8.60
C CYS A 91 6.54 -1.99 7.30
N SER A 92 5.91 -3.09 6.87
CA SER A 92 5.09 -3.10 5.65
C SER A 92 3.86 -2.19 5.80
N GLY A 93 3.17 -2.23 6.94
CA GLY A 93 2.04 -1.34 7.22
C GLY A 93 2.42 0.14 7.21
N LEU A 94 3.55 0.50 7.85
CA LEU A 94 4.07 1.87 7.83
C LEU A 94 4.47 2.31 6.43
N LEU A 95 5.13 1.44 5.66
CA LEU A 95 5.49 1.72 4.27
C LEU A 95 4.25 2.01 3.41
N ILE A 96 3.17 1.26 3.57
CA ILE A 96 1.90 1.52 2.86
C ILE A 96 1.36 2.89 3.23
N ILE A 97 1.26 3.21 4.53
CA ILE A 97 0.73 4.49 5.00
C ILE A 97 1.54 5.65 4.43
N LEU A 98 2.88 5.60 4.54
CA LEU A 98 3.75 6.65 4.01
C LEU A 98 3.61 6.78 2.49
N SER A 99 3.56 5.66 1.78
CA SER A 99 3.47 5.63 0.32
C SER A 99 2.18 6.23 -0.24
N VAL A 100 1.07 6.23 0.52
CA VAL A 100 -0.19 6.86 0.11
C VAL A 100 -0.06 8.40 -0.01
N PHE A 101 0.78 9.01 0.83
CA PHE A 101 1.01 10.46 0.82
C PHE A 101 2.09 10.89 -0.16
N ILE A 102 2.99 9.99 -0.55
CA ILE A 102 4.01 10.24 -1.56
C ILE A 102 3.36 10.18 -2.95
N ARG A 103 3.74 11.09 -3.84
CA ARG A 103 3.32 11.07 -5.25
C ARG A 103 4.12 10.03 -6.04
N LEU A 104 3.98 8.75 -5.70
CA LEU A 104 4.73 7.66 -6.36
C LEU A 104 4.51 7.62 -7.87
N TRP A 105 3.33 8.04 -8.33
CA TRP A 105 2.99 8.16 -9.75
C TRP A 105 3.97 9.04 -10.55
N THR A 106 4.65 10.03 -9.95
CA THR A 106 5.61 10.87 -10.70
C THR A 106 6.82 10.06 -11.17
N VAL A 107 7.27 9.10 -10.35
CA VAL A 107 8.35 8.17 -10.73
C VAL A 107 7.89 7.27 -11.87
N MET A 108 6.62 6.84 -11.84
CA MET A 108 6.04 6.00 -12.90
C MET A 108 5.97 6.75 -14.24
N VAL A 109 5.54 8.02 -14.23
CA VAL A 109 5.53 8.87 -15.45
C VAL A 109 6.93 9.00 -16.04
N SER A 110 7.95 9.24 -15.21
CA SER A 110 9.33 9.29 -15.69
C SER A 110 9.71 7.98 -16.39
N THR A 111 9.41 6.83 -15.80
CA THR A 111 9.70 5.53 -16.43
C THR A 111 8.91 5.28 -17.72
N LEU A 112 7.61 5.61 -17.78
CA LEU A 112 6.81 5.44 -18.99
C LEU A 112 7.35 6.28 -20.16
N SER A 113 7.76 7.53 -19.89
CA SER A 113 8.36 8.39 -20.91
C SER A 113 9.69 7.87 -21.48
N TYR A 114 10.46 7.08 -20.71
CA TYR A 114 11.70 6.44 -21.19
C TYR A 114 11.46 5.18 -22.03
N PHE A 115 10.37 4.44 -21.79
CA PHE A 115 10.05 3.22 -22.52
C PHE A 115 9.10 3.46 -23.72
N GLY A 116 8.54 4.66 -23.85
CA GLY A 116 7.58 5.06 -24.88
C GLY A 116 8.14 5.91 -26.04
N ALA A 117 9.47 5.89 -26.27
CA ALA A 117 10.12 6.54 -27.41
C ALA A 117 10.67 5.51 -28.41
#